data_AF-M4CPR8-F1
#
_entry.id   AF-M4CPR8-F1
#
_cell.length_a   1.000
_cell.length_b   1.000
_cell.length_c   1.000
_cell.angle_alpha   90.00
_cell.angle_beta   90.00
_cell.angle_gamma   90.00
#
_symmetry.space_group_name_H-M   'P 1'
#
loop_
_entity.id
_entity.type
_entity.pdbx_description
1 polymer ?
#
loop_
_entity_poly.entity_id
_entity_poly.type
_entity_poly.pdbx_seq_one_letter_code
_entity_poly.pdbx_strand_id
1 'polypeptide(L)'
;MATRLQFENSCEVGLFSKLTNAYCLVAVGASENFYSAFESELADDIPIVKTSIGETRIIGRLCVGNRNGLLVPHTTTYQELQHLRNSLPDQVVVQRIEAPLPALGDCIVCNDHVALAHIDLDEETEEIISDVLGVEVFRQTIAGNILVGCYCALSNRGGIVHAYISEEELDELSALLRVPLVAGTVNRGSEVIAAGMTVNDWTAFCGSDTTETELSVIDSVFELSESCDINKISTSEWDLLVTKSEVPVLVMFIQDWRPSCRYVRHVMDEFNSKYTGRFKFYTLNVRQERGIVIRYDIFNVPASIVFKGGDEMARVNGFHLYELERLVKQYDDLVYASKLKDNLAKENNLLIKTTNHHKIKGELINLFAYVGMCVLVFSSVLYFSFLFVLGYFE
;
A
#
# COMPACT_ATOMS: atom_id res chain seq x y z
N MET A 1 -13.04 6.20 4.17
CA MET A 1 -14.35 6.20 4.84
C MET A 1 -15.22 5.11 4.22
N ALA A 2 -15.87 4.33 5.06
CA ALA A 2 -16.79 3.28 4.65
C ALA A 2 -18.10 3.85 4.08
N THR A 3 -18.47 3.43 2.88
CA THR A 3 -19.68 3.85 2.17
C THR A 3 -20.76 2.78 2.29
N ARG A 4 -21.99 3.20 2.64
CA ARG A 4 -23.16 2.31 2.70
C ARG A 4 -23.78 2.12 1.32
N LEU A 5 -24.03 0.87 0.92
CA LEU A 5 -24.64 0.50 -0.34
C LEU A 5 -25.70 -0.58 -0.18
N GLN A 6 -26.59 -0.64 -1.16
CA GLN A 6 -27.61 -1.67 -1.28
C GLN A 6 -27.67 -2.15 -2.72
N PHE A 7 -27.57 -3.45 -2.92
CA PHE A 7 -27.75 -4.06 -4.24
C PHE A 7 -29.21 -4.49 -4.38
N GLU A 8 -29.96 -3.81 -5.24
CA GLU A 8 -31.42 -3.96 -5.33
C GLU A 8 -32.07 -3.78 -3.94
N ASN A 9 -32.53 -4.87 -3.32
CA ASN A 9 -33.09 -4.88 -1.96
C ASN A 9 -32.18 -5.60 -0.94
N SER A 10 -31.02 -6.10 -1.34
CA SER A 10 -30.08 -6.82 -0.48
C SER A 10 -29.00 -5.90 0.10
N CYS A 11 -28.73 -6.08 1.39
CA CYS A 11 -27.64 -5.42 2.12
C CYS A 11 -26.30 -6.18 2.00
N GLU A 12 -26.28 -7.32 1.30
CA GLU A 12 -25.08 -8.15 1.13
C GLU A 12 -24.25 -7.70 -0.07
N VAL A 13 -23.57 -6.56 0.07
CA VAL A 13 -22.78 -5.95 -1.01
C VAL A 13 -21.64 -6.84 -1.48
N GLY A 14 -21.01 -7.59 -0.57
CA GLY A 14 -19.89 -8.49 -0.89
C GLY A 14 -20.29 -9.78 -1.59
N LEU A 15 -21.59 -10.10 -1.67
CA LEU A 15 -22.07 -11.16 -2.55
C LEU A 15 -21.91 -10.78 -4.04
N PHE A 16 -22.16 -9.51 -4.35
CA PHE A 16 -22.30 -8.99 -5.72
C PHE A 16 -21.11 -8.18 -6.21
N SER A 17 -20.10 -7.99 -5.36
CA SER A 17 -18.91 -7.22 -5.68
C SER A 17 -17.66 -7.90 -5.12
N LYS A 18 -16.53 -7.73 -5.81
CA LYS A 18 -15.21 -8.10 -5.30
C LYS A 18 -14.29 -6.89 -5.46
N LEU A 19 -13.74 -6.43 -4.35
CA LEU A 19 -12.84 -5.29 -4.32
C LEU A 19 -11.42 -5.77 -4.02
N THR A 20 -10.46 -5.27 -4.78
CA THR A 20 -9.02 -5.46 -4.56
C THR A 20 -8.31 -4.11 -4.71
N ASN A 21 -7.01 -4.08 -4.47
CA ASN A 21 -6.19 -2.89 -4.70
C ASN A 21 -5.95 -2.58 -6.19
N ALA A 22 -6.10 -3.55 -7.10
CA ALA A 22 -5.80 -3.35 -8.52
C ALA A 22 -7.06 -3.23 -9.39
N TYR A 23 -8.18 -3.84 -9.00
CA TYR A 23 -9.41 -3.88 -9.77
C TYR A 23 -10.63 -4.10 -8.89
N CYS A 24 -11.79 -3.72 -9.41
CA CYS A 24 -13.08 -3.99 -8.80
C CYS A 24 -13.96 -4.78 -9.78
N LEU A 25 -14.55 -5.89 -9.31
CA LEU A 25 -15.55 -6.64 -10.06
C LEU A 25 -16.93 -6.32 -9.49
N VAL A 26 -17.89 -6.05 -10.38
CA VAL A 26 -19.28 -5.80 -10.00
C VAL A 26 -20.22 -6.68 -10.84
N ALA A 27 -21.25 -7.23 -10.21
CA ALA A 27 -22.26 -8.03 -10.88
C ALA A 27 -22.96 -7.24 -12.00
N VAL A 28 -23.29 -7.92 -13.09
CA VAL A 28 -24.16 -7.37 -14.15
C VAL A 28 -25.61 -7.28 -13.64
N GLY A 29 -26.31 -6.22 -14.06
CA GLY A 29 -27.71 -5.99 -13.71
C GLY A 29 -27.91 -5.26 -12.38
N ALA A 30 -26.88 -4.61 -11.84
CA ALA A 30 -27.02 -3.71 -10.70
C ALA A 30 -27.79 -2.44 -11.10
N SER A 31 -28.34 -1.75 -10.10
CA SER A 31 -28.92 -0.41 -10.31
C SER A 31 -27.83 0.62 -10.63
N GLU A 32 -28.19 1.68 -11.34
CA GLU A 32 -27.25 2.79 -11.62
C GLU A 32 -26.75 3.44 -10.32
N ASN A 33 -27.57 3.48 -9.27
CA ASN A 33 -27.16 3.96 -7.95
C ASN A 33 -26.00 3.13 -7.37
N PHE A 34 -26.05 1.81 -7.56
CA PHE A 34 -25.00 0.92 -7.10
C PHE A 34 -23.69 1.19 -7.85
N TYR A 35 -23.75 1.23 -9.19
CA TYR A 35 -22.56 1.53 -10.01
C TYR A 35 -21.99 2.92 -9.71
N SER A 36 -22.86 3.92 -9.56
CA SER A 36 -22.45 5.31 -9.30
C SER A 36 -21.62 5.45 -8.04
N ALA A 37 -21.90 4.65 -7.00
CA ALA A 37 -21.15 4.72 -5.76
C ALA A 37 -19.76 4.07 -5.83
N PHE A 38 -19.61 2.97 -6.58
CA PHE A 38 -18.29 2.42 -6.87
C PHE A 38 -17.53 3.38 -7.79
N GLU A 39 -18.18 3.91 -8.83
CA GLU A 39 -17.58 4.84 -9.78
C GLU A 39 -17.16 6.15 -9.10
N SER A 40 -17.91 6.68 -8.13
CA SER A 40 -17.55 7.91 -7.42
C SER A 40 -16.28 7.78 -6.57
N GLU A 41 -16.04 6.60 -6.00
CA GLU A 41 -14.91 6.34 -5.09
C GLU A 41 -13.71 5.69 -5.80
N LEU A 42 -13.90 5.04 -6.95
CA LEU A 42 -12.87 4.19 -7.56
C LEU A 42 -12.53 4.50 -9.02
N ALA A 43 -13.38 5.23 -9.77
CA ALA A 43 -13.25 5.31 -11.23
C ALA A 43 -11.93 5.94 -11.70
N ASP A 44 -11.29 6.78 -10.89
CA ASP A 44 -10.02 7.42 -11.24
C ASP A 44 -8.80 6.50 -10.99
N ASP A 45 -8.93 5.48 -10.12
CA ASP A 45 -7.81 4.71 -9.58
C ASP A 45 -7.79 3.25 -10.06
N ILE A 46 -8.95 2.58 -10.06
CA ILE A 46 -9.04 1.15 -10.43
C ILE A 46 -10.15 0.89 -11.46
N PRO A 47 -9.93 -0.03 -12.42
CA PRO A 47 -10.95 -0.43 -13.37
C PRO A 47 -12.09 -1.16 -12.66
N ILE A 48 -13.31 -0.71 -12.92
CA ILE A 48 -14.56 -1.36 -12.47
C ILE A 48 -15.08 -2.23 -13.62
N VAL A 49 -15.00 -3.54 -13.46
CA VAL A 49 -15.40 -4.52 -14.47
C VAL A 49 -16.78 -5.08 -14.13
N LYS A 50 -17.74 -4.85 -15.02
CA LYS A 50 -19.12 -5.35 -14.89
C LYS A 50 -19.19 -6.75 -15.51
N THR A 51 -19.31 -7.80 -14.71
CA THR A 51 -19.23 -9.19 -15.19
C THR A 51 -20.20 -10.12 -14.48
N SER A 52 -20.58 -11.20 -15.16
CA SER A 52 -21.15 -12.39 -14.54
C SER A 52 -20.07 -13.48 -14.45
N ILE A 53 -20.27 -14.45 -13.57
CA ILE A 53 -19.41 -15.64 -13.47
C ILE A 53 -20.31 -16.87 -13.46
N GLY A 54 -20.16 -17.72 -14.47
CA GLY A 54 -21.02 -18.88 -14.67
C GLY A 54 -22.48 -18.49 -14.89
N GLU A 55 -22.72 -17.37 -15.59
CA GLU A 55 -24.06 -16.79 -15.81
C GLU A 55 -24.80 -16.39 -14.52
N THR A 56 -24.08 -16.28 -13.39
CA THR A 56 -24.63 -15.85 -12.12
C THR A 56 -24.19 -14.43 -11.74
N ARG A 57 -24.94 -13.83 -10.81
CA ARG A 57 -24.69 -12.49 -10.26
C ARG A 57 -23.84 -12.49 -8.98
N ILE A 58 -23.56 -13.66 -8.40
CA ILE A 58 -22.89 -13.81 -7.10
C ILE A 58 -21.37 -13.84 -7.22
N ILE A 59 -20.83 -12.84 -7.91
CA ILE A 59 -19.41 -12.80 -8.29
C ILE A 59 -18.46 -12.74 -7.09
N GLY A 60 -18.87 -12.12 -5.98
CA GLY A 60 -18.00 -11.91 -4.83
C GLY A 60 -17.70 -13.20 -4.06
N ARG A 61 -18.67 -14.13 -4.03
CA ARG A 61 -18.50 -15.48 -3.45
C ARG A 61 -17.85 -16.45 -4.42
N LEU A 62 -18.04 -16.29 -5.72
CA LEU A 62 -17.44 -17.20 -6.69
C LEU A 62 -15.95 -16.93 -6.95
N CYS A 63 -15.50 -15.69 -6.69
CA CYS A 63 -14.14 -15.27 -7.02
C CYS A 63 -13.32 -14.77 -5.85
N VAL A 64 -12.02 -15.00 -5.98
CA VAL A 64 -11.00 -14.56 -5.03
C VAL A 64 -9.85 -13.97 -5.82
N GLY A 65 -9.28 -12.90 -5.33
CA GLY A 65 -8.16 -12.27 -5.98
C GLY A 65 -7.57 -11.17 -5.15
N ASN A 66 -6.34 -10.82 -5.49
CA ASN A 66 -5.57 -9.75 -4.90
C ASN A 66 -5.04 -8.86 -6.04
N ARG A 67 -4.07 -7.98 -5.78
CA ARG A 67 -3.53 -7.12 -6.83
C ARG A 67 -2.79 -7.87 -7.96
N ASN A 68 -2.34 -9.11 -7.70
CA ASN A 68 -1.49 -9.89 -8.60
C ASN A 68 -2.29 -10.88 -9.46
N GLY A 69 -3.41 -11.39 -8.95
CA GLY A 69 -4.14 -12.46 -9.63
C GLY A 69 -5.62 -12.56 -9.26
N LEU A 70 -6.38 -13.17 -10.16
CA LEU A 70 -7.80 -13.45 -10.02
C LEU A 70 -8.08 -14.93 -10.28
N LEU A 71 -8.70 -15.58 -9.31
CA LEU A 71 -9.15 -16.95 -9.35
C LEU A 71 -10.64 -16.99 -9.66
N VAL A 72 -10.98 -17.75 -10.70
CA VAL A 72 -12.36 -17.96 -11.16
C VAL A 72 -12.69 -19.46 -11.16
N PRO A 73 -13.95 -19.85 -10.89
CA PRO A 73 -14.34 -21.26 -10.88
C PRO A 73 -14.38 -21.84 -12.30
N HIS A 74 -14.31 -23.16 -12.41
CA HIS A 74 -14.45 -23.90 -13.67
C HIS A 74 -15.77 -23.63 -14.41
N THR A 75 -16.82 -23.22 -13.69
CA THR A 75 -18.13 -22.86 -14.26
C THR A 75 -18.09 -21.59 -15.13
N THR A 76 -17.02 -20.80 -15.05
CA THR A 76 -16.86 -19.55 -15.80
C THR A 76 -16.82 -19.80 -17.30
N THR A 77 -17.65 -19.11 -18.07
CA THR A 77 -17.72 -19.27 -19.52
C THR A 77 -16.49 -18.65 -20.21
N TYR A 78 -16.17 -19.12 -21.42
CA TYR A 78 -15.06 -18.54 -22.22
C TYR A 78 -15.26 -17.07 -22.56
N GLN A 79 -16.51 -16.64 -22.75
CA GLN A 79 -16.84 -15.24 -23.01
C GLN A 79 -16.56 -14.35 -21.79
N GLU A 80 -16.99 -14.76 -20.60
CA GLU A 80 -16.72 -14.06 -19.34
C GLU A 80 -15.22 -13.98 -19.08
N LEU A 81 -14.49 -15.07 -19.27
CA LEU A 81 -13.04 -15.08 -19.05
C LEU A 81 -12.29 -14.18 -20.03
N GLN A 82 -12.69 -14.16 -21.31
CA GLN A 82 -12.12 -13.22 -22.28
C GLN A 82 -12.44 -11.77 -21.91
N HIS A 83 -13.66 -11.50 -21.44
CA HIS A 83 -14.06 -10.17 -20.99
C HIS A 83 -13.22 -9.70 -19.79
N LEU A 84 -12.99 -10.56 -18.80
CA LEU A 84 -12.11 -10.29 -17.67
C LEU A 84 -10.68 -9.96 -18.13
N ARG A 85 -10.10 -10.80 -19.00
CA ARG A 85 -8.74 -10.58 -19.53
C ARG A 85 -8.59 -9.28 -20.31
N ASN A 86 -9.63 -8.85 -21.01
CA ASN A 86 -9.60 -7.60 -21.77
C ASN A 86 -9.76 -6.35 -20.88
N SER A 87 -10.38 -6.49 -19.70
CA SER A 87 -10.76 -5.36 -18.85
C SER A 87 -9.82 -5.17 -17.65
N LEU A 88 -9.16 -6.24 -17.22
CA LEU A 88 -8.19 -6.23 -16.13
C LEU A 88 -6.82 -5.73 -16.63
N PRO A 89 -6.00 -5.11 -15.75
CA PRO A 89 -4.65 -4.71 -16.12
C PRO A 89 -3.78 -5.94 -16.38
N ASP A 90 -2.83 -5.82 -17.33
CA ASP A 90 -1.98 -6.93 -17.80
C ASP A 90 -1.16 -7.62 -16.69
N GLN A 91 -0.95 -6.94 -15.56
CA GLN A 91 -0.27 -7.51 -14.40
C GLN A 91 -1.09 -8.60 -13.67
N VAL A 92 -2.41 -8.62 -13.84
CA VAL A 92 -3.30 -9.53 -13.11
C VAL A 92 -3.46 -10.84 -13.87
N VAL A 93 -2.98 -11.93 -13.26
CA VAL A 93 -3.12 -13.28 -13.83
C VAL A 93 -4.52 -13.83 -13.55
N VAL A 94 -5.31 -14.07 -14.60
CA VAL A 94 -6.64 -14.68 -14.49
C VAL A 94 -6.56 -16.17 -14.78
N GLN A 95 -6.82 -16.99 -13.75
CA GLN A 95 -6.73 -18.45 -13.81
C GLN A 95 -8.04 -19.12 -13.38
N ARG A 96 -8.44 -20.17 -14.13
CA ARG A 96 -9.55 -21.05 -13.75
C ARG A 96 -9.04 -22.15 -12.82
N ILE A 97 -9.79 -22.41 -11.75
CA ILE A 97 -9.55 -23.51 -10.82
C ILE A 97 -10.70 -24.51 -10.87
N GLU A 98 -10.34 -25.78 -10.91
CA GLU A 98 -11.22 -26.92 -10.66
C GLU A 98 -10.99 -27.36 -9.21
N ALA A 99 -11.84 -26.90 -8.30
CA ALA A 99 -11.85 -27.35 -6.91
C ALA A 99 -13.15 -28.12 -6.65
N PRO A 100 -13.10 -29.24 -5.91
CA PRO A 100 -14.29 -29.99 -5.49
C PRO A 100 -15.08 -29.29 -4.37
N LEU A 101 -14.51 -28.21 -3.81
CA LEU A 101 -15.06 -27.44 -2.70
C LEU A 101 -16.17 -26.47 -3.13
N PRO A 102 -16.92 -25.90 -2.17
CA PRO A 102 -17.85 -24.80 -2.41
C PRO A 102 -17.21 -23.58 -3.10
N ALA A 103 -18.02 -22.56 -3.39
CA ALA A 103 -17.61 -21.32 -4.04
C ALA A 103 -16.26 -20.79 -3.49
N LEU A 104 -15.30 -20.48 -4.38
CA LEU A 104 -13.92 -20.16 -4.01
C LEU A 104 -13.82 -19.02 -2.97
N GLY A 105 -14.69 -18.03 -3.07
CA GLY A 105 -14.77 -16.89 -2.15
C GLY A 105 -15.32 -17.19 -0.77
N ASP A 106 -15.95 -18.35 -0.58
CA ASP A 106 -16.34 -18.82 0.76
C ASP A 106 -15.20 -19.58 1.43
N CYS A 107 -14.38 -20.25 0.63
CA CYS A 107 -13.30 -21.11 1.10
C CYS A 107 -11.97 -20.36 1.29
N ILE A 108 -11.76 -19.23 0.62
CA ILE A 108 -10.48 -18.52 0.60
C ILE A 108 -10.68 -17.03 0.87
N VAL A 109 -9.85 -16.48 1.76
CA VAL A 109 -9.70 -15.03 1.97
C VAL A 109 -8.23 -14.66 1.81
N CYS A 110 -7.93 -13.55 1.14
CA CYS A 110 -6.57 -13.15 0.83
C CYS A 110 -6.36 -11.64 0.95
N ASN A 111 -5.14 -11.26 1.32
CA ASN A 111 -4.60 -9.93 1.07
C ASN A 111 -3.46 -10.03 0.02
N ASP A 112 -2.62 -9.00 -0.12
CA ASP A 112 -1.52 -9.00 -1.10
C ASP A 112 -0.29 -9.81 -0.64
N HIS A 113 -0.29 -10.37 0.58
CA HIS A 113 0.86 -11.04 1.20
C HIS A 113 0.58 -12.48 1.66
N VAL A 114 -0.63 -12.73 2.16
CA VAL A 114 -1.07 -13.94 2.85
C VAL A 114 -2.49 -14.30 2.42
N ALA A 115 -2.78 -15.58 2.32
CA ALA A 115 -4.12 -16.12 2.14
C ALA A 115 -4.46 -17.15 3.24
N LEU A 116 -5.71 -17.14 3.69
CA LEU A 116 -6.29 -18.20 4.49
C LEU A 116 -7.19 -19.06 3.60
N ALA A 117 -7.05 -20.36 3.72
CA ALA A 117 -7.81 -21.35 2.96
C ALA A 117 -8.50 -22.36 3.89
N HIS A 118 -9.51 -23.01 3.32
CA HIS A 118 -10.20 -24.16 3.91
C HIS A 118 -9.21 -25.31 4.24
N ILE A 119 -9.45 -26.04 5.34
CA ILE A 119 -8.54 -27.12 5.80
C ILE A 119 -8.44 -28.26 4.77
N ASP A 120 -9.57 -28.65 4.18
CA ASP A 120 -9.67 -29.76 3.22
C ASP A 120 -9.30 -29.35 1.77
N LEU A 121 -8.52 -28.29 1.59
CA LEU A 121 -8.04 -27.91 0.26
C LEU A 121 -6.99 -28.93 -0.24
N ASP A 122 -7.08 -29.30 -1.52
CA ASP A 122 -6.09 -30.17 -2.16
C ASP A 122 -4.75 -29.43 -2.34
N GLU A 123 -3.63 -30.12 -2.17
CA GLU A 123 -2.28 -29.55 -2.32
C GLU A 123 -2.07 -28.92 -3.71
N GLU A 124 -2.59 -29.57 -4.77
CA GLU A 124 -2.54 -29.03 -6.14
C GLU A 124 -3.25 -27.67 -6.25
N THR A 125 -4.38 -27.50 -5.55
CA THR A 125 -5.13 -26.24 -5.59
C THR A 125 -4.42 -25.16 -4.78
N GLU A 126 -3.80 -25.54 -3.66
CA GLU A 126 -2.99 -24.63 -2.84
C GLU A 126 -1.80 -24.07 -3.61
N GLU A 127 -1.08 -24.91 -4.36
CA GLU A 127 0.02 -24.49 -5.23
C GLU A 127 -0.45 -23.48 -6.28
N ILE A 128 -1.59 -23.74 -6.95
CA ILE A 128 -2.16 -22.83 -7.94
C ILE A 128 -2.52 -21.48 -7.31
N ILE A 129 -3.09 -21.47 -6.10
CA ILE A 129 -3.42 -20.23 -5.40
C ILE A 129 -2.15 -19.44 -5.08
N SER A 130 -1.13 -20.12 -4.54
CA SER A 130 0.16 -19.52 -4.20
C SER A 130 0.82 -18.90 -5.42
N ASP A 131 0.84 -19.60 -6.56
CA ASP A 131 1.46 -19.15 -7.80
C ASP A 131 0.72 -17.98 -8.45
N VAL A 132 -0.62 -18.03 -8.49
CA VAL A 132 -1.43 -17.01 -9.17
C VAL A 132 -1.54 -15.74 -8.34
N LEU A 133 -1.75 -15.86 -7.03
CA LEU A 133 -1.87 -14.71 -6.13
C LEU A 133 -0.50 -14.20 -5.67
N GLY A 134 0.55 -15.03 -5.70
CA GLY A 134 1.88 -14.67 -5.20
C GLY A 134 1.89 -14.46 -3.69
N VAL A 135 1.18 -15.29 -2.94
CA VAL A 135 0.99 -15.17 -1.48
C VAL A 135 1.18 -16.52 -0.78
N GLU A 136 1.60 -16.47 0.48
CA GLU A 136 1.67 -17.66 1.32
C GLU A 136 0.26 -18.09 1.74
N VAL A 137 -0.09 -19.35 1.52
CA VAL A 137 -1.41 -19.91 1.87
C VAL A 137 -1.30 -20.64 3.20
N PHE A 138 -2.23 -20.37 4.12
CA PHE A 138 -2.35 -21.07 5.39
C PHE A 138 -3.75 -21.69 5.52
N ARG A 139 -3.79 -22.93 5.98
CA ARG A 139 -5.04 -23.65 6.26
C ARG A 139 -5.45 -23.38 7.69
N GLN A 140 -6.60 -22.75 7.88
CA GLN A 140 -7.04 -22.35 9.22
C GLN A 140 -8.55 -22.30 9.34
N THR A 141 -9.06 -22.32 10.57
CA THR A 141 -10.48 -22.08 10.90
C THR A 141 -10.66 -20.76 11.61
N ILE A 142 -11.89 -20.22 11.57
CA ILE A 142 -12.26 -19.01 12.31
C ILE A 142 -13.48 -19.32 13.17
N ALA A 143 -13.32 -19.26 14.50
CA ALA A 143 -14.37 -19.55 15.47
C ALA A 143 -15.01 -20.95 15.26
N GLY A 144 -14.20 -21.94 14.89
CA GLY A 144 -14.64 -23.30 14.56
C GLY A 144 -15.34 -23.46 13.20
N ASN A 145 -15.44 -22.39 12.41
CA ASN A 145 -15.97 -22.45 11.05
C ASN A 145 -14.85 -22.72 10.03
N ILE A 146 -15.14 -23.59 9.07
CA ILE A 146 -14.20 -23.98 8.02
C ILE A 146 -14.23 -23.01 6.82
N LEU A 147 -15.32 -22.25 6.66
CA LEU A 147 -15.51 -21.29 5.57
C LEU A 147 -14.91 -19.92 5.93
N VAL A 148 -13.59 -19.84 5.95
CA VAL A 148 -12.86 -18.61 6.31
C VAL A 148 -13.25 -17.40 5.45
N GLY A 149 -13.58 -17.61 4.18
CA GLY A 149 -13.98 -16.56 3.24
C GLY A 149 -15.33 -15.92 3.54
N CYS A 150 -16.24 -16.60 4.23
CA CYS A 150 -17.53 -16.03 4.65
C CYS A 150 -17.40 -15.14 5.89
N TYR A 151 -16.55 -15.56 6.82
CA TYR A 151 -16.49 -15.06 8.19
C TYR A 151 -15.32 -14.10 8.44
N CYS A 152 -14.58 -13.74 7.40
CA CYS A 152 -13.44 -12.86 7.48
C CYS A 152 -13.41 -11.89 6.29
N ALA A 153 -13.15 -10.62 6.57
CA ALA A 153 -12.78 -9.64 5.55
C ALA A 153 -11.37 -9.12 5.86
N LEU A 154 -10.46 -9.25 4.90
CA LEU A 154 -9.06 -8.86 5.03
C LEU A 154 -8.68 -7.76 4.04
N SER A 155 -7.75 -6.92 4.48
CA SER A 155 -6.98 -5.96 3.69
C SER A 155 -5.50 -6.09 4.05
N ASN A 156 -4.62 -5.25 3.48
CA ASN A 156 -3.23 -5.21 3.92
C ASN A 156 -3.05 -4.47 5.26
N ARG A 157 -4.03 -3.66 5.68
CA ARG A 157 -3.94 -2.82 6.89
C ARG A 157 -4.54 -3.48 8.11
N GLY A 158 -5.60 -4.24 7.92
CA GLY A 158 -6.36 -4.85 9.00
C GLY A 158 -7.41 -5.82 8.49
N GLY A 159 -8.11 -6.44 9.42
CA GLY A 159 -9.18 -7.37 9.10
C GLY A 159 -10.25 -7.47 10.19
N ILE A 160 -11.45 -7.84 9.76
CA ILE A 160 -12.56 -8.14 10.67
C ILE A 160 -12.89 -9.62 10.56
N VAL A 161 -12.99 -10.25 11.72
CA VAL A 161 -13.35 -11.66 11.87
C VAL A 161 -14.65 -11.81 12.64
N HIS A 162 -15.19 -13.03 12.61
CA HIS A 162 -16.42 -13.42 13.29
C HIS A 162 -16.46 -13.00 14.77
N ALA A 163 -17.64 -12.60 15.23
CA ALA A 163 -17.84 -12.02 16.57
C ALA A 163 -17.62 -13.01 17.74
N TYR A 164 -17.73 -14.32 17.50
CA TYR A 164 -17.58 -15.34 18.56
C TYR A 164 -16.18 -15.97 18.61
N ILE A 165 -15.20 -15.38 17.92
CA ILE A 165 -13.81 -15.84 18.00
C ILE A 165 -13.25 -15.68 19.43
N SER A 166 -12.43 -16.63 19.86
CA SER A 166 -11.71 -16.51 21.13
C SER A 166 -10.57 -15.47 21.01
N GLU A 167 -10.25 -14.78 22.09
CA GLU A 167 -9.14 -13.80 22.10
C GLU A 167 -7.80 -14.47 21.77
N GLU A 168 -7.59 -15.72 22.22
CA GLU A 168 -6.39 -16.51 21.91
C GLU A 168 -6.26 -16.78 20.40
N GLU A 169 -7.35 -17.24 19.75
CA GLU A 169 -7.38 -17.49 18.31
C GLU A 169 -7.23 -16.19 17.50
N LEU A 170 -7.77 -15.08 17.99
CA LEU A 170 -7.63 -13.76 17.36
C LEU A 170 -6.16 -13.29 17.34
N ASP A 171 -5.46 -13.43 18.47
CA ASP A 171 -4.05 -13.06 18.59
C ASP A 171 -3.16 -13.96 17.72
N GLU A 172 -3.46 -15.26 17.65
CA GLU A 172 -2.78 -16.20 16.76
C GLU A 172 -2.95 -15.82 15.28
N LEU A 173 -4.18 -15.52 14.86
CA LEU A 173 -4.48 -15.08 13.50
C LEU A 173 -3.83 -13.74 13.17
N SER A 174 -3.81 -12.80 14.11
CA SER A 174 -3.15 -11.51 13.92
C SER A 174 -1.64 -11.68 13.74
N ALA A 175 -1.01 -12.55 14.52
CA ALA A 175 0.41 -12.85 14.40
C ALA A 175 0.74 -13.54 13.06
N LEU A 176 -0.12 -14.44 12.60
CA LEU A 176 0.02 -15.15 11.33
C LEU A 176 -0.11 -14.18 10.14
N LEU A 177 -1.17 -13.38 10.10
CA LEU A 177 -1.43 -12.45 9.00
C LEU A 177 -0.56 -11.18 9.05
N ARG A 178 0.07 -10.91 10.18
CA ARG A 178 0.84 -9.67 10.47
C ARG A 178 0.02 -8.39 10.34
N VAL A 179 -1.30 -8.49 10.49
CA VAL A 179 -2.24 -7.36 10.48
C VAL A 179 -3.11 -7.38 11.73
N PRO A 180 -3.53 -6.22 12.23
CA PRO A 180 -4.48 -6.13 13.34
C PRO A 180 -5.83 -6.73 12.92
N LEU A 181 -6.38 -7.59 13.78
CA LEU A 181 -7.71 -8.17 13.61
C LEU A 181 -8.63 -7.74 14.74
N VAL A 182 -9.90 -7.55 14.41
CA VAL A 182 -10.95 -7.26 15.40
C VAL A 182 -12.16 -8.14 15.14
N ALA A 183 -12.75 -8.66 16.21
CA ALA A 183 -14.02 -9.36 16.16
C ALA A 183 -15.17 -8.36 15.99
N GLY A 184 -16.02 -8.57 14.98
CA GLY A 184 -17.07 -7.61 14.64
C GLY A 184 -18.27 -8.23 13.93
N THR A 185 -19.27 -7.38 13.69
CA THR A 185 -20.46 -7.72 12.91
C THR A 185 -20.74 -6.62 11.89
N VAL A 186 -21.55 -6.94 10.89
CA VAL A 186 -21.99 -6.02 9.84
C VAL A 186 -23.51 -6.07 9.69
N ASN A 187 -24.14 -5.08 9.07
CA ASN A 187 -25.59 -5.13 8.78
C ASN A 187 -26.49 -5.37 10.02
N ARG A 188 -26.24 -4.68 11.13
CA ARG A 188 -27.00 -4.82 12.40
C ARG A 188 -26.85 -6.19 13.05
N GLY A 189 -25.61 -6.65 13.21
CA GLY A 189 -25.32 -7.89 13.92
C GLY A 189 -25.28 -9.15 13.04
N SER A 190 -25.16 -9.01 11.71
CA SER A 190 -24.85 -10.15 10.85
C SER A 190 -23.43 -10.63 11.10
N GLU A 191 -23.30 -11.94 11.24
CA GLU A 191 -22.04 -12.65 11.45
C GLU A 191 -21.29 -12.91 10.13
N VAL A 192 -21.97 -12.82 8.99
CA VAL A 192 -21.38 -13.10 7.66
C VAL A 192 -20.75 -11.82 7.12
N ILE A 193 -19.53 -11.55 7.59
CA ILE A 193 -18.81 -10.31 7.32
C ILE A 193 -18.56 -10.12 5.82
N ALA A 194 -18.02 -11.13 5.14
CA ALA A 194 -17.67 -11.00 3.73
C ALA A 194 -18.87 -10.85 2.79
N ALA A 195 -20.06 -11.30 3.19
CA ALA A 195 -21.28 -11.02 2.43
C ALA A 195 -21.73 -9.57 2.62
N GLY A 196 -21.60 -9.04 3.84
CA GLY A 196 -22.07 -7.69 4.19
C GLY A 196 -21.15 -6.55 3.75
N MET A 197 -19.88 -6.83 3.46
CA MET A 197 -18.92 -5.79 3.07
C MET A 197 -17.83 -6.26 2.10
N THR A 198 -17.23 -5.29 1.40
CA THR A 198 -15.97 -5.46 0.67
C THR A 198 -15.03 -4.32 1.01
N VAL A 199 -13.73 -4.59 1.02
CA VAL A 199 -12.73 -3.64 1.50
C VAL A 199 -11.46 -3.70 0.67
N ASN A 200 -10.81 -2.55 0.52
CA ASN A 200 -9.43 -2.41 0.09
C ASN A 200 -8.70 -1.47 1.07
N ASP A 201 -7.45 -1.12 0.77
CA ASP A 201 -6.63 -0.34 1.70
C ASP A 201 -7.08 1.12 1.91
N TRP A 202 -8.04 1.65 1.13
CA TRP A 202 -8.42 3.07 1.20
C TRP A 202 -9.94 3.34 1.23
N THR A 203 -10.75 2.36 0.87
CA THR A 203 -12.21 2.39 0.80
C THR A 203 -12.82 1.07 1.27
N ALA A 204 -13.99 1.16 1.90
CA ALA A 204 -14.81 0.00 2.19
C ALA A 204 -16.24 0.28 1.75
N PHE A 205 -16.92 -0.76 1.25
CA PHE A 205 -18.33 -0.73 0.92
C PHE A 205 -19.06 -1.70 1.83
N CYS A 206 -20.04 -1.19 2.56
CA CYS A 206 -20.81 -1.94 3.55
C CYS A 206 -22.29 -1.94 3.16
N GLY A 207 -23.06 -2.91 3.63
CA GLY A 207 -24.51 -2.89 3.44
C GLY A 207 -25.20 -1.71 4.12
N SER A 208 -26.34 -1.30 3.57
CA SER A 208 -27.11 -0.12 4.02
C SER A 208 -27.59 -0.21 5.47
N ASP A 209 -27.77 -1.41 5.99
CA ASP A 209 -28.21 -1.61 7.37
C ASP A 209 -27.09 -1.44 8.40
N THR A 210 -25.82 -1.44 7.97
CA THR A 210 -24.66 -1.33 8.86
C THR A 210 -24.76 -0.08 9.74
N THR A 211 -24.77 -0.31 11.05
CA THR A 211 -24.90 0.72 12.08
C THR A 211 -23.69 1.63 12.12
N GLU A 212 -23.84 2.82 12.68
CA GLU A 212 -22.72 3.76 12.81
C GLU A 212 -21.63 3.24 13.75
N THR A 213 -21.99 2.47 14.77
CA THR A 213 -21.04 1.80 15.65
C THR A 213 -20.22 0.74 14.91
N GLU A 214 -20.85 -0.07 14.03
CA GLU A 214 -20.13 -1.03 13.19
C GLU A 214 -19.21 -0.30 12.20
N LEU A 215 -19.68 0.78 11.56
CA LEU A 215 -18.86 1.57 10.64
C LEU A 215 -17.67 2.22 11.33
N SER A 216 -17.83 2.72 12.55
CA SER A 216 -16.71 3.29 13.31
C SER A 216 -15.63 2.24 13.60
N VAL A 217 -16.03 0.99 13.87
CA VAL A 217 -15.08 -0.11 14.07
C VAL A 217 -14.39 -0.43 12.74
N ILE A 218 -15.15 -0.55 11.64
CA ILE A 218 -14.60 -0.77 10.29
C ILE A 218 -13.58 0.30 9.91
N ASP A 219 -13.95 1.57 10.04
CA ASP A 219 -13.05 2.68 9.70
C ASP A 219 -11.77 2.69 10.56
N SER A 220 -11.87 2.29 11.84
CA SER A 220 -10.69 2.19 12.73
C SER A 220 -9.78 1.01 12.42
N VAL A 221 -10.33 -0.16 12.10
CA VAL A 221 -9.57 -1.40 11.88
C VAL A 221 -8.83 -1.35 10.55
N PHE A 222 -9.49 -0.81 9.53
CA PHE A 222 -8.94 -0.69 8.20
C PHE A 222 -8.20 0.64 7.97
N GLU A 223 -8.11 1.50 8.99
CA GLU A 223 -7.46 2.81 8.93
C GLU A 223 -7.94 3.64 7.72
N LEU A 224 -9.26 3.64 7.48
CA LEU A 224 -9.89 4.31 6.34
C LEU A 224 -10.18 5.80 6.60
N SER A 225 -10.05 6.21 7.87
CA SER A 225 -10.20 7.59 8.31
C SER A 225 -8.97 8.43 7.98
N GLU A 226 -9.20 9.70 7.65
CA GLU A 226 -8.21 10.70 7.23
C GLU A 226 -7.24 11.16 8.34
N SER A 227 -6.78 10.27 9.22
CA SER A 227 -5.71 10.61 10.17
C SER A 227 -4.34 10.35 9.54
N CYS A 228 -4.04 11.07 8.47
CA CYS A 228 -2.65 11.33 8.12
C CYS A 228 -2.35 12.74 8.62
N ASP A 229 -1.64 12.85 9.74
CA ASP A 229 -1.21 14.12 10.32
C ASP A 229 -0.02 14.70 9.53
N ILE A 230 -0.12 14.70 8.19
CA ILE A 230 0.81 15.44 7.36
C ILE A 230 0.40 16.89 7.42
N ASN A 231 1.27 17.69 8.01
CA ASN A 231 1.09 19.13 8.16
C ASN A 231 0.64 19.76 6.84
N LYS A 232 -0.54 20.40 6.89
CA LYS A 232 -1.04 21.23 5.81
C LYS A 232 -0.28 22.54 5.83
N ILE A 233 0.23 22.97 4.68
CA ILE A 233 0.96 24.24 4.56
C ILE A 233 0.17 25.26 3.77
N SER A 234 0.26 26.51 4.23
CA SER A 234 -0.37 27.67 3.61
C SER A 234 0.64 28.51 2.82
N THR A 235 0.16 29.42 1.96
CA THR A 235 1.05 30.35 1.25
C THR A 235 1.92 31.19 2.21
N SER A 236 1.40 31.57 3.39
CA SER A 236 2.15 32.36 4.37
C SER A 236 3.35 31.63 4.98
N GLU A 237 3.32 30.30 5.00
CA GLU A 237 4.35 29.48 5.63
C GLU A 237 5.36 28.92 4.62
N TRP A 238 5.06 29.03 3.32
CA TRP A 238 5.86 28.47 2.24
C TRP A 238 7.33 28.87 2.31
N ASP A 239 7.62 30.16 2.50
CA ASP A 239 8.99 30.66 2.52
C ASP A 239 9.79 30.14 3.73
N LEU A 240 9.12 29.91 4.86
CA LEU A 240 9.76 29.41 6.07
C LEU A 240 9.96 27.90 6.00
N LEU A 241 8.93 27.16 5.56
CA LEU A 241 8.91 25.70 5.62
C LEU A 241 9.52 25.01 4.39
N VAL A 242 9.46 25.64 3.21
CA VAL A 242 9.96 25.07 1.95
C VAL A 242 11.24 25.78 1.51
N THR A 243 11.19 27.10 1.33
CA THR A 243 12.33 27.86 0.77
C THR A 243 13.53 27.88 1.72
N LYS A 244 13.31 28.10 3.02
CA LYS A 244 14.37 28.19 4.04
C LYS A 244 14.68 26.87 4.75
N SER A 245 14.16 25.75 4.27
CA SER A 245 14.39 24.45 4.93
C SER A 245 15.84 23.97 4.73
N GLU A 246 16.49 23.56 5.81
CA GLU A 246 17.83 22.95 5.80
C GLU A 246 17.83 21.51 5.27
N VAL A 247 16.66 20.86 5.33
CA VAL A 247 16.43 19.49 4.85
C VAL A 247 15.53 19.52 3.63
N PRO A 248 15.64 18.52 2.72
CA PRO A 248 14.73 18.42 1.59
C PRO A 248 13.28 18.29 2.07
N VAL A 249 12.39 18.87 1.28
CA VAL A 249 10.97 18.98 1.59
C VAL A 249 10.17 18.43 0.43
N LEU A 250 9.25 17.52 0.68
CA LEU A 250 8.32 17.01 -0.32
C LEU A 250 6.96 17.61 -0.03
N VAL A 251 6.43 18.34 -1.00
CA VAL A 251 5.08 18.90 -0.94
C VAL A 251 4.20 18.15 -1.91
N MET A 252 3.13 17.57 -1.41
CA MET A 252 2.09 16.93 -2.20
C MET A 252 0.91 17.89 -2.39
N PHE A 253 0.63 18.16 -3.65
CA PHE A 253 -0.48 18.97 -4.13
C PHE A 253 -1.71 18.08 -4.27
N ILE A 254 -2.75 18.42 -3.53
CA ILE A 254 -3.89 17.54 -3.29
C ILE A 254 -5.24 18.23 -3.46
N GLN A 255 -6.26 17.40 -3.60
CA GLN A 255 -7.65 17.77 -3.28
C GLN A 255 -8.15 16.79 -2.23
N ASP A 256 -8.60 17.31 -1.08
CA ASP A 256 -8.93 16.49 0.10
C ASP A 256 -9.99 15.40 -0.18
N TRP A 257 -10.89 15.63 -1.14
CA TRP A 257 -11.97 14.71 -1.47
C TRP A 257 -11.58 13.59 -2.45
N ARG A 258 -10.38 13.60 -3.04
CA ARG A 258 -9.99 12.61 -4.06
C ARG A 258 -9.39 11.33 -3.44
N PRO A 259 -9.90 10.12 -3.79
CA PRO A 259 -9.40 8.84 -3.28
C PRO A 259 -7.91 8.60 -3.57
N SER A 260 -7.45 8.83 -4.80
CA SER A 260 -6.03 8.81 -5.20
C SER A 260 -5.11 9.64 -4.30
N CYS A 261 -5.59 10.82 -3.86
CA CYS A 261 -4.87 11.68 -2.93
C CYS A 261 -4.84 11.08 -1.52
N ARG A 262 -5.87 10.34 -1.10
CA ARG A 262 -5.89 9.65 0.20
C ARG A 262 -4.82 8.56 0.24
N TYR A 263 -4.71 7.75 -0.82
CA TYR A 263 -3.72 6.67 -0.88
C TYR A 263 -2.27 7.18 -0.78
N VAL A 264 -1.89 8.13 -1.63
CA VAL A 264 -0.54 8.72 -1.60
C VAL A 264 -0.27 9.45 -0.28
N ARG A 265 -1.30 10.01 0.36
CA ARG A 265 -1.17 10.65 1.67
C ARG A 265 -0.82 9.64 2.76
N HIS A 266 -1.39 8.44 2.76
CA HIS A 266 -0.99 7.39 3.71
C HIS A 266 0.48 6.97 3.53
N VAL A 267 0.91 6.79 2.28
CA VAL A 267 2.31 6.43 1.96
C VAL A 267 3.26 7.55 2.39
N MET A 268 2.86 8.81 2.19
CA MET A 268 3.64 9.95 2.69
C MET A 268 3.70 10.00 4.22
N ASP A 269 2.67 9.54 4.93
CA ASP A 269 2.64 9.55 6.38
C ASP A 269 3.58 8.47 6.95
N GLU A 270 3.63 7.31 6.30
CA GLU A 270 4.65 6.28 6.53
C GLU A 270 6.06 6.85 6.33
N PHE A 271 6.29 7.60 5.24
CA PHE A 271 7.58 8.25 5.01
C PHE A 271 7.88 9.35 6.03
N ASN A 272 6.88 10.15 6.41
CA ASN A 272 7.04 11.19 7.41
C ASN A 272 7.55 10.59 8.72
N SER A 273 6.96 9.47 9.14
CA SER A 273 7.42 8.70 10.31
C SER A 273 8.84 8.16 10.14
N LYS A 274 9.12 7.50 9.00
CA LYS A 274 10.41 6.83 8.72
C LYS A 274 11.61 7.78 8.54
N TYR A 275 11.37 8.98 8.00
CA TYR A 275 12.42 9.96 7.67
C TYR A 275 12.41 11.18 8.59
N THR A 276 11.79 11.08 9.76
CA THR A 276 11.72 12.13 10.79
C THR A 276 13.08 12.83 10.99
N GLY A 277 13.11 14.16 10.81
CA GLY A 277 14.29 15.00 11.01
C GLY A 277 15.33 14.99 9.86
N ARG A 278 15.16 14.12 8.87
CA ARG A 278 16.03 14.05 7.67
C ARG A 278 15.32 14.58 6.42
N PHE A 279 14.01 14.39 6.36
CA PHE A 279 13.16 14.79 5.26
C PHE A 279 11.85 15.33 5.85
N LYS A 280 11.29 16.40 5.28
CA LYS A 280 9.99 16.94 5.70
C LYS A 280 8.93 16.70 4.63
N PHE A 281 7.72 16.38 5.06
CA PHE A 281 6.59 16.09 4.19
C PHE A 281 5.44 17.04 4.53
N TYR A 282 4.83 17.63 3.51
CA TYR A 282 3.72 18.55 3.65
C TYR A 282 2.66 18.30 2.58
N THR A 283 1.41 18.66 2.89
CA THR A 283 0.32 18.67 1.91
C THR A 283 -0.16 20.09 1.64
N LEU A 284 -0.57 20.35 0.41
CA LEU A 284 -1.11 21.66 -0.01
C LEU A 284 -2.37 21.47 -0.85
N ASN A 285 -3.47 22.09 -0.43
CA ASN A 285 -4.75 22.00 -1.12
C ASN A 285 -4.79 22.96 -2.31
N VAL A 286 -4.88 22.42 -3.53
CA VAL A 286 -4.81 23.20 -4.76
C VAL A 286 -6.01 24.14 -4.98
N ARG A 287 -7.16 23.89 -4.32
CA ARG A 287 -8.33 24.78 -4.43
C ARG A 287 -8.17 26.03 -3.57
N GLN A 288 -7.51 25.89 -2.41
CA GLN A 288 -7.32 26.96 -1.44
C GLN A 288 -6.11 27.83 -1.81
N GLU A 289 -4.99 27.20 -2.20
CA GLU A 289 -3.69 27.87 -2.36
C GLU A 289 -3.33 28.12 -3.84
N ARG A 290 -4.21 28.82 -4.57
CA ARG A 290 -4.09 29.01 -6.03
C ARG A 290 -2.80 29.72 -6.48
N GLY A 291 -2.24 30.61 -5.65
CA GLY A 291 -1.02 31.35 -5.99
C GLY A 291 0.19 30.43 -6.19
N ILE A 292 0.33 29.40 -5.35
CA ILE A 292 1.41 28.43 -5.43
C ILE A 292 1.17 27.45 -6.59
N VAL A 293 -0.07 27.03 -6.79
CA VAL A 293 -0.48 26.15 -7.90
C VAL A 293 -0.09 26.73 -9.25
N ILE A 294 -0.33 28.04 -9.44
CA ILE A 294 0.05 28.75 -10.67
C ILE A 294 1.57 28.88 -10.76
N ARG A 295 2.27 29.17 -9.65
CA ARG A 295 3.72 29.35 -9.64
C ARG A 295 4.50 28.11 -10.07
N TYR A 296 4.00 26.91 -9.77
CA TYR A 296 4.66 25.63 -10.07
C TYR A 296 3.94 24.83 -11.16
N ASP A 297 3.01 25.45 -11.89
CA ASP A 297 2.31 24.82 -13.03
C ASP A 297 1.68 23.47 -12.68
N ILE A 298 0.88 23.43 -11.59
CA ILE A 298 0.18 22.22 -11.14
C ILE A 298 -1.18 22.14 -11.84
N PHE A 299 -1.31 21.20 -12.78
CA PHE A 299 -2.56 20.97 -13.53
C PHE A 299 -3.34 19.73 -13.10
N ASN A 300 -2.64 18.70 -12.62
CA ASN A 300 -3.22 17.42 -12.20
C ASN A 300 -2.87 17.14 -10.73
N VAL A 301 -3.75 16.44 -10.02
CA VAL A 301 -3.55 15.98 -8.64
C VAL A 301 -3.83 14.47 -8.56
N PRO A 302 -3.14 13.71 -7.68
CA PRO A 302 -2.05 14.16 -6.81
C PRO A 302 -0.79 14.51 -7.63
N ALA A 303 -0.01 15.47 -7.15
CA ALA A 303 1.31 15.75 -7.68
C ALA A 303 2.28 16.00 -6.52
N SER A 304 3.45 15.40 -6.55
CA SER A 304 4.43 15.46 -5.47
C SER A 304 5.71 16.09 -5.98
N ILE A 305 6.16 17.19 -5.35
CA ILE A 305 7.39 17.90 -5.72
C ILE A 305 8.37 17.88 -4.56
N VAL A 306 9.63 17.57 -4.85
CA VAL A 306 10.75 17.67 -3.92
C VAL A 306 11.45 19.01 -4.10
N PHE A 307 11.61 19.73 -2.99
CA PHE A 307 12.29 21.01 -2.89
C PHE A 307 13.55 20.90 -2.03
N LYS A 308 14.59 21.66 -2.38
CA LYS A 308 15.78 21.86 -1.54
C LYS A 308 16.25 23.31 -1.65
N GLY A 309 16.25 24.03 -0.53
CA GLY A 309 16.63 25.46 -0.52
C GLY A 309 15.71 26.35 -1.37
N GLY A 310 14.48 25.91 -1.63
CA GLY A 310 13.51 26.61 -2.48
C GLY A 310 13.53 26.24 -3.96
N ASP A 311 14.52 25.48 -4.42
CA ASP A 311 14.58 25.02 -5.80
C ASP A 311 13.80 23.71 -5.98
N GLU A 312 13.07 23.59 -7.08
CA GLU A 312 12.40 22.35 -7.51
C GLU A 312 13.46 21.36 -8.02
N MET A 313 13.57 20.21 -7.34
CA MET A 313 14.58 19.20 -7.63
C MET A 313 14.02 18.07 -8.50
N ALA A 314 12.80 17.62 -8.20
CA ALA A 314 12.13 16.53 -8.90
C ALA A 314 10.62 16.59 -8.66
N ARG A 315 9.86 16.02 -9.60
CA ARG A 315 8.39 15.98 -9.56
C ARG A 315 7.90 14.60 -9.97
N VAL A 316 6.86 14.13 -9.28
CA VAL A 316 6.04 12.96 -9.67
C VAL A 316 4.63 13.46 -9.87
N ASN A 317 4.05 13.16 -11.03
CA ASN A 317 2.65 13.45 -11.30
C ASN A 317 1.84 12.17 -11.12
N GLY A 318 0.63 12.28 -10.58
CA GLY A 318 -0.23 11.13 -10.33
C GLY A 318 0.20 10.28 -9.12
N PHE A 319 -0.25 9.03 -9.11
CA PHE A 319 -0.13 8.11 -7.97
C PHE A 319 1.00 7.07 -8.13
N HIS A 320 2.11 7.43 -8.78
CA HIS A 320 3.23 6.51 -9.01
C HIS A 320 4.11 6.32 -7.76
N LEU A 321 3.72 5.37 -6.91
CA LEU A 321 4.38 5.07 -5.63
C LEU A 321 5.84 4.69 -5.74
N TYR A 322 6.16 3.83 -6.72
CA TYR A 322 7.53 3.37 -6.93
C TYR A 322 8.48 4.53 -7.25
N GLU A 323 8.04 5.48 -8.07
CA GLU A 323 8.82 6.69 -8.38
C GLU A 323 8.94 7.60 -7.16
N LEU A 324 7.85 7.75 -6.39
CA LEU A 324 7.83 8.52 -5.16
C LEU A 324 8.84 7.97 -4.14
N GLU A 325 8.81 6.66 -3.87
CA GLU A 325 9.74 5.95 -2.99
C GLU A 325 11.19 6.12 -3.44
N ARG A 326 11.43 5.91 -4.74
CA ARG A 326 12.76 6.04 -5.34
C ARG A 326 13.33 7.44 -5.16
N LEU A 327 12.52 8.48 -5.36
CA LEU A 327 12.95 9.87 -5.19
C LEU A 327 13.25 10.20 -3.74
N VAL A 328 12.38 9.80 -2.80
CA VAL A 328 12.61 10.02 -1.37
C VAL A 328 13.92 9.37 -0.94
N LYS A 329 14.16 8.12 -1.36
CA LYS A 329 15.41 7.39 -1.07
C LYS A 329 16.64 8.08 -1.67
N GLN A 330 16.56 8.48 -2.94
CA GLN A 330 17.66 9.15 -3.65
C GLN A 330 18.08 10.45 -2.95
N TYR A 331 17.11 11.28 -2.55
CA TYR A 331 17.40 12.57 -1.93
C TYR A 331 17.77 12.46 -0.44
N ASP A 332 17.32 11.42 0.28
CA ASP A 332 17.83 11.10 1.62
C ASP A 332 19.32 10.70 1.59
N ASP A 333 19.71 9.83 0.66
CA ASP A 333 21.11 9.38 0.49
C ASP A 333 22.05 10.57 0.18
N LEU A 334 21.60 11.52 -0.64
CA LEU A 334 22.36 12.74 -0.96
C LEU A 334 22.57 13.65 0.25
N VAL A 335 21.59 13.76 1.14
CA VAL A 335 21.70 14.54 2.39
C VAL A 335 22.62 13.84 3.39
N TYR A 336 22.58 12.51 3.44
CA TYR A 336 23.49 11.72 4.27
C TYR A 336 24.94 11.88 3.81
N ALA A 337 25.18 11.84 2.49
CA ALA A 337 26.50 12.04 1.90
C ALA A 337 27.06 13.46 2.13
N SER A 338 26.21 14.51 2.12
CA SER A 338 26.66 15.87 2.43
C SER A 338 27.04 16.06 3.90
N LYS A 339 26.23 15.52 4.83
CA LYS A 339 26.53 15.59 6.27
C LYS A 339 27.83 14.86 6.64
N LEU A 340 28.12 13.73 5.99
CA LEU A 340 29.40 13.02 6.15
C LEU A 340 30.60 13.86 5.70
N LYS A 341 30.49 14.55 4.56
CA LYS A 341 31.55 15.45 4.06
C LYS A 341 31.77 16.64 4.99
N ASP A 342 30.71 17.23 5.52
CA ASP A 342 30.82 18.35 6.46
C ASP A 342 31.43 17.95 7.81
N ASN A 343 31.11 16.75 8.30
CA ASN A 343 31.70 16.20 9.52
C ASN A 343 33.19 15.86 9.33
N LEU A 344 33.55 15.24 8.20
CA LEU A 344 34.96 15.00 7.84
C LEU A 344 35.73 16.32 7.67
N ALA A 345 35.12 17.36 7.11
CA ALA A 345 35.73 18.69 6.99
C ALA A 345 35.92 19.39 8.35
N LYS A 346 34.99 19.20 9.29
CA LYS A 346 35.11 19.71 10.66
C LYS A 346 36.18 18.99 11.47
N GLU A 347 36.27 17.65 11.37
CA GLU A 347 37.34 16.88 12.01
C GLU A 347 38.72 17.24 11.46
N ASN A 348 38.84 17.39 10.13
CA ASN A 348 40.08 17.83 9.50
C ASN A 348 40.48 19.25 9.94
N ASN A 349 39.52 20.18 10.09
CA ASN A 349 39.79 21.51 10.63
C ASN A 349 40.15 21.52 12.12
N LEU A 350 39.64 20.56 12.91
CA LEU A 350 40.02 20.39 14.31
C LEU A 350 41.45 19.84 14.44
N LEU A 351 41.82 18.87 13.60
CA LEU A 351 43.17 18.32 13.49
C LEU A 351 44.20 19.39 13.06
N ILE A 352 43.84 20.26 12.11
CA ILE A 352 44.72 21.37 11.67
C ILE A 352 44.92 22.39 12.80
N LYS A 353 43.91 22.66 13.63
CA LYS A 353 44.02 23.56 14.79
C LYS A 353 44.85 22.97 15.92
N THR A 354 44.80 21.66 16.17
CA THR A 354 45.64 21.00 17.19
C THR A 354 47.10 20.87 16.75
N THR A 355 47.39 20.73 15.44
CA THR A 355 48.77 20.71 14.94
C THR A 355 49.52 22.05 15.02
N ASN A 356 48.83 23.19 15.17
CA ASN A 356 49.47 24.51 15.33
C ASN A 356 49.90 24.81 16.78
N HIS A 357 49.52 23.97 17.74
CA HIS A 357 49.98 24.03 19.14
C HIS A 357 50.48 22.66 19.59
N HIS A 358 51.58 22.17 19.03
CA HIS A 358 52.69 21.59 19.79
C HIS A 358 53.75 20.96 18.90
N LYS A 359 54.99 21.24 19.28
CA LYS A 359 56.25 20.67 18.83
C LYS A 359 56.27 19.15 19.05
N ILE A 360 55.85 18.34 18.07
CA ILE A 360 56.16 16.89 18.04
C ILE A 360 56.52 16.49 16.61
N LYS A 361 57.80 16.65 16.26
CA LYS A 361 58.37 16.26 14.95
C LYS A 361 58.84 14.79 14.89
N GLY A 362 58.40 13.93 15.83
CA GLY A 362 58.95 12.57 15.99
C GLY A 362 57.98 11.41 15.78
N GLU A 363 56.68 11.56 16.05
CA GLU A 363 55.74 10.42 16.09
C GLU A 363 54.71 10.39 14.94
N LEU A 364 54.54 11.50 14.19
CA LEU A 364 53.57 11.58 13.08
C LEU A 364 53.96 10.78 11.83
N ILE A 365 55.23 10.38 11.68
CA ILE A 365 55.70 9.61 10.51
C ILE A 365 55.19 8.16 10.57
N ASN A 366 55.00 7.58 11.76
CA ASN A 366 54.51 6.20 11.89
C ASN A 366 52.98 6.09 11.74
N LEU A 367 52.22 7.12 12.08
CA LEU A 367 50.75 7.09 11.95
C LEU A 367 50.29 7.31 10.50
N PHE A 368 50.99 8.17 9.74
CA PHE A 368 50.72 8.34 8.30
C PHE A 368 51.07 7.10 7.48
N ALA A 369 52.09 6.33 7.89
CA ALA A 369 52.40 5.04 7.26
C ALA A 369 51.29 4.00 7.49
N TYR A 370 50.67 3.99 8.68
CA TYR A 370 49.60 3.04 9.01
C TYR A 370 48.28 3.36 8.31
N VAL A 371 47.91 4.65 8.21
CA VAL A 371 46.70 5.08 7.49
C VAL A 371 46.88 4.95 5.98
N GLY A 372 48.07 5.24 5.44
CA GLY A 372 48.39 5.01 4.02
C GLY A 372 48.34 3.54 3.61
N MET A 373 48.72 2.63 4.51
CA MET A 373 48.64 1.18 4.26
C MET A 373 47.19 0.68 4.26
N CYS A 374 46.33 1.19 5.13
CA CYS A 374 44.91 0.82 5.17
C CYS A 374 44.11 1.29 3.93
N VAL A 375 44.42 2.47 3.38
CA VAL A 375 43.74 2.96 2.16
C VAL A 375 44.15 2.16 0.92
N LEU A 376 45.41 1.69 0.85
CA LEU A 376 45.86 0.79 -0.23
C LEU A 376 45.25 -0.61 -0.14
N VAL A 377 45.00 -1.13 1.08
CA VAL A 377 44.31 -2.41 1.28
C VAL A 377 42.82 -2.29 0.93
N PHE A 378 42.15 -1.20 1.27
CA PHE A 378 40.74 -1.00 0.88
C PHE A 378 40.57 -0.76 -0.62
N SER A 379 41.49 -0.05 -1.27
CA SER A 379 41.43 0.16 -2.72
C SER A 379 41.72 -1.11 -3.52
N SER A 380 42.53 -2.04 -3.00
CA SER A 380 42.82 -3.33 -3.65
C SER A 380 41.68 -4.34 -3.49
N VAL A 381 40.96 -4.32 -2.36
CA VAL A 381 39.76 -5.16 -2.15
C VAL A 381 38.59 -4.72 -3.05
N LEU A 382 38.40 -3.40 -3.23
CA LEU A 382 37.38 -2.89 -4.16
C LEU A 382 37.72 -3.17 -5.64
N TYR A 383 39.00 -3.17 -6.01
CA TYR A 383 39.42 -3.53 -7.38
C TYR A 383 39.27 -5.04 -7.65
N PHE A 384 39.49 -5.90 -6.65
CA PHE A 384 39.28 -7.35 -6.77
C PHE A 384 37.79 -7.72 -6.87
N SER A 385 36.91 -7.03 -6.14
CA SER A 385 35.46 -7.23 -6.24
C SER A 385 34.89 -6.72 -7.59
N PHE A 386 35.49 -5.69 -8.19
CA PHE A 386 35.06 -5.18 -9.50
C PHE A 386 35.50 -6.09 -10.66
N LEU A 387 36.66 -6.75 -10.55
CA LEU A 387 37.09 -7.75 -11.54
C LEU A 387 36.31 -9.07 -11.44
N PHE A 388 35.79 -9.43 -10.26
CA PHE A 388 34.98 -10.65 -10.11
C PHE A 388 33.57 -10.51 -10.70
N VAL A 389 33.02 -9.28 -10.75
CA VAL A 389 31.70 -9.00 -11.33
C VAL A 389 31.74 -8.88 -12.86
N LEU A 390 32.88 -8.49 -13.44
CA LEU A 390 33.05 -8.43 -14.91
C LEU A 390 33.49 -9.77 -15.55
N GLY A 391 33.85 -10.78 -14.75
CA GLY A 391 34.23 -12.12 -15.24
C GLY A 391 33.10 -13.15 -15.30
N TYR A 392 31.86 -12.76 -15.02
CA TYR A 392 30.68 -13.65 -15.03
C TYR A 392 29.66 -13.32 -16.14
N PHE A 393 30.03 -12.43 -17.06
CA PHE A 393 29.31 -12.16 -18.30
C PHE A 393 30.26 -12.34 -19.50
N GLU A 394 30.67 -13.59 -19.75
CA GLU A 394 30.99 -14.13 -21.07
C GLU A 394 30.38 -15.52 -21.20
#